data_AF-A0A645F8A3-F1
#
_entry.id   AF-A0A645F8A3-F1
#
_cell.length_a   1.000
_cell.length_b   1.000
_cell.length_c   1.000
_cell.angle_alpha   90.00
_cell.angle_beta   90.00
_cell.angle_gamma   90.00
#
_symmetry.space_group_name_H-M   'P 1'
#
loop_
_entity.id
_entity.type
_entity.pdbx_description
1 polymer ?
#
loop_
_entity_poly.entity_id
_entity_poly.type
_entity_poly.pdbx_seq_one_letter_code
_entity_poly.pdbx_strand_id
1 'polypeptide(L)'
;MNPIYMIPCALIPSINLVIAYVATSVGLIEKTVAAAPWITPPVIQSFIATGGDVKAAILTVLLIILDVFLFVPFVLAANKARQEGAGELG
;
A
#
# COMPACT_ATOMS: atom_id res chain seq x y z
N MET A 1 -4.92 -21.45 4.61
CA MET A 1 -4.73 -20.00 4.37
C MET A 1 -5.02 -19.72 2.91
N ASN A 2 -5.91 -18.79 2.60
CA ASN A 2 -6.43 -18.61 1.24
C ASN A 2 -5.31 -18.05 0.32
N PRO A 3 -4.78 -18.82 -0.66
CA PRO A 3 -3.59 -18.43 -1.45
C PRO A 3 -3.79 -17.16 -2.28
N ILE A 4 -5.04 -16.80 -2.56
CA ILE A 4 -5.39 -15.65 -3.39
C ILE A 4 -4.95 -14.31 -2.78
N TYR A 5 -4.91 -14.21 -1.44
CA TYR A 5 -4.43 -12.98 -0.77
C TYR A 5 -2.90 -12.89 -0.70
N MET A 6 -2.18 -13.96 -1.04
CA MET A 6 -0.71 -13.96 -1.04
C MET A 6 -0.15 -13.07 -2.17
N ILE A 7 -0.85 -13.01 -3.31
CA ILE A 7 -0.48 -12.19 -4.46
C ILE A 7 -0.53 -10.68 -4.13
N PRO A 8 -1.65 -10.10 -3.64
CA PRO A 8 -1.69 -8.69 -3.28
C PRO A 8 -0.73 -8.37 -2.12
N CYS A 9 -0.54 -9.27 -1.16
CA CYS A 9 0.43 -9.07 -0.06
C CYS A 9 1.87 -8.85 -0.52
N ALA A 10 2.29 -9.38 -1.67
CA ALA A 10 3.63 -9.15 -2.21
C ALA A 10 3.65 -8.00 -3.24
N LEU A 11 2.60 -7.88 -4.05
CA LEU A 11 2.53 -6.90 -5.13
C LEU A 11 2.33 -5.47 -4.61
N ILE A 12 1.43 -5.31 -3.64
CA ILE A 12 1.09 -4.01 -3.05
C ILE A 12 2.31 -3.33 -2.40
N PRO A 13 3.07 -3.97 -1.49
CA PRO A 13 4.25 -3.33 -0.90
C PRO A 13 5.36 -3.10 -1.93
N SER A 14 5.48 -3.95 -2.96
CA SER A 14 6.44 -3.73 -4.05
C SER A 14 6.14 -2.45 -4.83
N ILE A 15 4.86 -2.23 -5.17
CA ILE A 15 4.43 -1.01 -5.88
C ILE A 15 4.60 0.22 -5.00
N ASN A 16 4.19 0.14 -3.73
CA ASN A 16 4.39 1.23 -2.76
C ASN A 16 5.87 1.58 -2.62
N LEU A 17 6.77 0.59 -2.56
CA LEU A 17 8.21 0.81 -2.49
C LEU A 17 8.75 1.55 -3.72
N VAL A 18 8.33 1.16 -4.92
CA VAL A 18 8.74 1.81 -6.17
C VAL A 18 8.28 3.27 -6.19
N ILE A 19 7.01 3.53 -5.84
CA ILE A 19 6.47 4.89 -5.83
C ILE A 19 7.18 5.75 -4.76
N ALA A 20 7.36 5.21 -3.55
CA ALA A 20 8.09 5.90 -2.50
C ALA A 20 9.52 6.24 -2.94
N TYR A 21 10.22 5.29 -3.56
CA TYR A 21 11.57 5.49 -4.07
C TYR A 21 11.62 6.59 -5.15
N VAL A 22 10.72 6.54 -6.13
CA VAL A 22 10.65 7.56 -7.20
C VAL A 22 10.32 8.93 -6.62
N ALA A 23 9.35 9.01 -5.71
CA ALA A 23 8.96 10.28 -5.10
C ALA A 23 10.08 10.90 -4.25
N THR A 24 10.85 10.09 -3.53
CA THR A 24 12.08 10.55 -2.86
C THR A 24 13.16 10.95 -3.86
N SER A 25 13.35 10.20 -4.95
CA SER A 25 14.38 10.47 -5.97
C SER A 25 14.10 11.74 -6.78
N VAL A 26 12.83 12.09 -7.00
CA VAL A 26 12.41 13.31 -7.71
C VAL A 26 12.50 14.54 -6.79
N GLY A 27 12.80 14.36 -5.49
CA GLY A 27 12.82 15.45 -4.50
C GLY A 27 11.43 15.99 -4.17
N LEU A 28 10.39 15.22 -4.48
CA LEU A 28 8.99 15.58 -4.18
C LEU A 28 8.69 15.49 -2.67
N ILE A 29 9.46 14.64 -1.98
CA ILE A 29 9.46 14.43 -0.54
C ILE A 29 10.90 14.60 -0.05
N GLU A 30 11.14 15.30 1.06
CA GLU A 30 12.48 15.27 1.65
C GLU A 30 12.86 13.83 2.03
N LYS A 31 14.17 13.55 2.02
CA LYS A 31 14.70 12.24 2.38
C LYS A 31 14.19 11.88 3.76
N THR A 32 13.70 10.65 3.96
CA THR A 32 13.27 10.18 5.27
C THR A 32 14.38 10.38 6.30
N VAL A 33 14.25 11.40 7.16
CA VAL A 33 15.21 11.79 8.19
C VAL A 33 14.95 11.05 9.50
N ALA A 34 13.76 10.50 9.69
CA ALA A 34 13.37 9.79 10.91
C ALA A 34 12.72 8.44 10.59
N ALA A 35 13.25 7.37 11.20
CA ALA A 35 12.58 6.08 11.24
C ALA A 35 11.41 6.17 12.23
N ALA A 36 10.24 6.54 11.73
CA ALA A 36 9.04 6.61 12.55
C ALA A 36 8.63 5.19 13.01
N PRO A 37 8.07 5.05 14.24
CA PRO A 37 7.64 3.75 14.76
C PRO A 37 6.59 3.09 13.86
N TRP A 38 6.67 1.77 13.68
CA TRP A 38 5.75 0.97 12.84
C TRP A 38 4.28 1.00 13.29
N ILE A 39 4.01 1.45 14.52
CA ILE A 39 2.66 1.64 15.07
C ILE A 39 2.07 3.03 14.75
N THR A 40 2.83 3.90 14.09
CA THR A 40 2.38 5.25 13.75
C THR A 40 1.44 5.19 12.53
N PRO A 41 0.28 5.88 12.55
CA PRO A 41 -0.59 5.92 11.38
C PRO A 41 0.18 6.42 10.15
N PRO A 42 -0.02 5.84 8.95
CA PRO A 42 0.82 6.11 7.77
C PRO A 42 0.97 7.61 7.45
N VAL A 43 -0.11 8.37 7.57
CA VAL A 43 -0.11 9.82 7.30
C VAL A 43 0.81 10.58 8.26
N ILE A 44 0.76 10.24 9.55
CA ILE A 44 1.60 10.85 10.58
C ILE A 44 3.04 10.33 10.44
N GLN A 45 3.19 9.06 10.08
CA GLN A 45 4.48 8.41 9.87
C GLN A 45 5.27 9.17 8.79
N SER A 46 4.67 9.46 7.64
CA SER A 46 5.33 10.18 6.55
C SER A 46 5.62 11.64 6.89
N PHE A 47 4.76 12.28 7.68
CA PHE A 47 4.99 13.65 8.15
C PHE A 47 6.21 13.72 9.10
N ILE A 48 6.29 12.83 10.08
CA ILE A 48 7.42 12.75 11.02
C ILE A 48 8.70 12.28 10.31
N ALA A 49 8.57 11.29 9.43
CA ALA A 49 9.67 10.77 8.62
C ALA A 49 10.34 11.85 7.79
N THR A 50 9.60 12.89 7.40
CA THR A 50 10.06 14.00 6.55
C THR A 50 10.25 15.30 7.35
N GLY A 51 10.33 15.24 8.69
CA GLY A 51 10.61 16.42 9.51
C GLY A 51 9.54 17.52 9.49
N GLY A 52 8.31 17.22 9.05
CA GLY A 52 7.21 18.19 8.98
C GLY A 52 6.78 18.61 7.57
N ASP A 53 7.22 17.91 6.52
CA ASP A 53 6.80 18.23 5.15
C ASP A 53 5.37 17.72 4.85
N VAL A 54 4.48 18.64 4.50
CA VAL A 54 3.08 18.37 4.11
C VAL A 54 3.00 17.55 2.82
N LYS A 55 4.01 17.65 1.95
CA LYS A 55 4.06 16.90 0.67
C LYS A 55 4.10 15.39 0.92
N ALA A 56 4.78 14.96 1.98
CA ALA A 56 4.88 13.55 2.37
C ALA A 56 3.51 12.98 2.80
N ALA A 57 2.74 13.78 3.53
CA ALA A 57 1.39 13.39 3.95
C ALA A 57 0.46 13.24 2.72
N ILE A 58 0.52 14.18 1.77
CA ILE A 58 -0.28 14.13 0.54
C ILE A 58 0.05 12.88 -0.29
N LEU A 59 1.34 12.57 -0.49
CA LEU A 59 1.73 11.36 -1.20
C LEU A 59 1.19 10.09 -0.52
N THR A 60 1.22 10.06 0.80
CA THR A 60 0.72 8.90 1.57
C THR A 60 -0.78 8.72 1.39
N VAL A 61 -1.55 9.81 1.37
CA VAL A 61 -2.99 9.76 1.06
C VAL A 61 -3.22 9.23 -0.35
N LEU A 62 -2.44 9.68 -1.33
CA LEU A 62 -2.53 9.16 -2.71
C LEU A 62 -2.17 7.68 -2.80
N LEU A 63 -1.15 7.23 -2.07
CA LEU A 63 -0.76 5.83 -1.98
C LEU A 63 -1.88 4.98 -1.38
N ILE A 64 -2.53 5.44 -0.31
CA ILE A 64 -3.67 4.74 0.29
C ILE A 64 -4.82 4.61 -0.71
N ILE A 65 -5.13 5.68 -1.46
CA ILE A 65 -6.17 5.64 -2.49
C ILE A 65 -5.80 4.64 -3.59
N LEU A 66 -4.54 4.64 -4.03
CA LEU A 66 -4.04 3.68 -5.01
C LEU A 66 -4.12 2.24 -4.47
N ASP A 67 -3.79 2.03 -3.20
CA ASP A 67 -3.88 0.75 -2.50
C ASP A 67 -5.31 0.22 -2.54
N VAL A 68 -6.29 1.06 -2.20
CA VAL A 68 -7.72 0.72 -2.29
C VAL A 68 -8.10 0.34 -3.73
N PHE A 69 -7.68 1.14 -4.71
CA PHE A 69 -7.94 0.86 -6.12
C PHE A 69 -7.30 -0.45 -6.60
N LEU A 70 -6.10 -0.75 -6.13
CA LEU A 70 -5.38 -1.96 -6.47
C LEU A 70 -5.96 -3.17 -5.73
N PHE A 71 -6.48 -2.97 -4.52
CA PHE A 71 -7.09 -4.02 -3.71
C PHE A 71 -8.46 -4.45 -4.24
N VAL A 72 -9.28 -3.53 -4.76
CA VAL A 72 -10.62 -3.82 -5.34
C VAL A 72 -10.64 -4.97 -6.36
N PRO A 73 -9.82 -4.98 -7.43
CA PRO A 73 -9.82 -6.08 -8.40
C PRO A 73 -9.36 -7.40 -7.78
N PHE A 74 -8.45 -7.36 -6.80
CA PHE A 74 -8.00 -8.55 -6.07
C PHE A 74 -9.10 -9.11 -5.17
N VAL A 75 -9.87 -8.27 -4.49
CA VAL A 75 -11.03 -8.70 -3.69
C VAL A 75 -12.09 -9.35 -4.57
N LEU A 76 -12.34 -8.76 -5.75
CA LEU A 76 -13.30 -9.32 -6.69
C LEU A 76 -12.83 -10.68 -7.24
N ALA A 77 -11.55 -10.80 -7.59
CA ALA A 77 -10.94 -12.06 -8.01
C ALA A 77 -10.96 -13.11 -6.88
N ALA A 78 -10.69 -12.71 -5.64
CA ALA A 78 -10.76 -13.58 -4.47
C ALA A 78 -12.18 -14.07 -4.19
N ASN A 79 -13.17 -13.20 -4.29
CA ASN A 79 -14.58 -13.58 -4.14
C ASN A 79 -15.01 -14.55 -5.24
N LYS A 80 -14.56 -14.35 -6.50
CA LYS A 80 -14.84 -15.26 -7.61
C LYS A 80 -14.21 -16.65 -7.43
N ALA A 81 -12.93 -16.70 -7.09
CA ALA A 81 -12.25 -17.98 -6.86
C ALA A 81 -12.81 -18.74 -5.64
N ARG A 82 -13.37 -18.02 -4.65
CA ARG A 82 -14.08 -18.64 -3.52
C ARG A 82 -15.48 -19.17 -3.91
N GLN A 83 -16.12 -18.61 -4.94
CA GLN A 83 -17.36 -19.15 -5.49
C GLN A 83 -17.12 -20.41 -6.34
N GLU A 84 -16.03 -20.48 -7.10
CA GLU A 84 -15.66 -21.68 -7.88
C GLU A 84 -15.32 -22.87 -6.98
N GLY A 85 -14.58 -22.67 -5.87
CA GLY A 85 -14.29 -23.74 -4.90
C GLY A 85 -15.48 -24.25 -4.09
N ALA A 86 -16.62 -23.56 -4.11
CA ALA A 86 -17.87 -24.03 -3.49
C ALA A 86 -18.75 -24.83 -4.46
N GLY A 87 -18.45 -24.82 -5.76
CA GLY A 87 -19.19 -25.55 -6.79
C GLY A 87 -18.79 -27.02 -6.96
N GLU A 88 -17.63 -27.45 -6.43
CA GLU A 88 -17.13 -28.83 -6.52
C GLU A 88 -17.58 -29.77 -5.38
N LEU A 89 -18.43 -29.28 -4.47
CA LEU A 89 -19.01 -30.07 -3.36
C LEU A 89 -20.55 -30.20 -3.44
N GLY A 90 -21.13 -29.89 -4.61
CA GLY A 90 -22.57 -30.03 -4.90
C GLY A 90 -22.90 -31.30 -5.67
#